data_AF-A0A9D9RPW9-F1
#
_entry.id   AF-A0A9D9RPW9-F1
#
_cell.length_a   1.000
_cell.length_b   1.000
_cell.length_c   1.000
_cell.angle_alpha   90.00
_cell.angle_beta   90.00
_cell.angle_gamma   90.00
#
_symmetry.space_group_name_H-M   'P 1'
#
loop_
_entity.id
_entity.type
_entity.pdbx_description
1 polymer ?
#
loop_
_entity_poly.entity_id
_entity_poly.type
_entity_poly.pdbx_seq_one_letter_code
_entity_poly.pdbx_strand_id
1 'polypeptide(L)'
;MRLFDLKTITFATAGIVIVATLTVLGWFSTPNALPVTETAPPKPSVTVPPSPTTAAYSTPTPTGTYTPTPTFNNLPSPTNTHTPTVTATLTSTEIKIEAGEVFIVGALRRDEQIKLYETSLGFIGRTTEMSTQIGEQINGIGYGSPTNICGPLSISILQSAGLLPTEGLIPFDFWLLNPLMTKDRALLNRVFPPDKFIHADITISIKELDLSSFSLLPGDFLYIRHGSGGNFDHMMVVTRVDSKGRPYSVTNFNNGQGYIIDEVLLYDIDDSAAGIFRKWTSRREAAEGATGYGGFELWRPRGQQ
;
A
#
# COMPACT_ATOMS: atom_id res chain seq x y z
N MET A 1 -2.45 -23.38 25.76
CA MET A 1 -3.78 -22.80 26.06
C MET A 1 -3.66 -22.04 27.39
N ARG A 2 -3.34 -20.75 27.34
CA ARG A 2 -3.31 -19.85 28.51
C ARG A 2 -4.11 -18.62 28.12
N LEU A 3 -5.23 -18.40 28.80
CA LEU A 3 -6.03 -17.19 28.68
C LEU A 3 -5.23 -16.01 29.22
N PHE A 4 -5.10 -14.95 28.43
CA PHE A 4 -4.60 -13.66 28.90
C PHE A 4 -5.80 -12.80 29.33
N ASP A 5 -5.79 -12.44 30.60
CA ASP A 5 -6.76 -11.60 31.30
C ASP A 5 -6.36 -10.13 31.10
N LEU A 6 -7.16 -9.36 30.36
CA LEU A 6 -6.95 -7.92 30.13
C LEU A 6 -7.47 -7.14 31.33
N LYS A 7 -6.58 -6.82 32.28
CA LYS A 7 -6.87 -5.82 33.31
C LYS A 7 -6.60 -4.41 32.79
N THR A 8 -7.68 -3.64 32.79
CA THR A 8 -7.84 -2.18 32.78
C THR A 8 -6.59 -1.40 33.21
N ILE A 9 -6.03 -0.62 32.27
CA ILE A 9 -5.03 0.42 32.57
C ILE A 9 -5.77 1.75 32.77
N THR A 10 -5.82 2.21 34.01
CA THR A 10 -6.31 3.53 34.41
C THR A 10 -5.17 4.53 34.27
N PHE A 11 -5.30 5.51 33.37
CA PHE A 11 -4.34 6.62 33.28
C PHE A 11 -4.62 7.64 34.39
N ALA A 12 -3.64 7.82 35.28
CA ALA A 12 -3.64 8.91 36.26
C ALA A 12 -3.25 10.22 35.56
N THR A 13 -4.14 11.21 35.63
CA THR A 13 -3.93 12.58 35.17
C THR A 13 -3.03 13.32 36.17
N ALA A 14 -1.75 13.44 35.85
CA ALA A 14 -0.86 14.39 36.51
C ALA A 14 -0.90 15.72 35.75
N GLY A 15 -1.55 16.72 36.35
CA GLY A 15 -1.60 18.09 35.85
C GLY A 15 -0.22 18.74 35.94
N ILE A 16 0.33 19.14 34.80
CA ILE A 16 1.49 20.02 34.71
C ILE A 16 0.99 21.42 34.37
N VAL A 17 1.12 22.32 35.35
CA VAL A 17 0.97 23.77 35.18
C VAL A 17 2.20 24.28 34.43
N ILE A 18 2.03 24.67 33.17
CA ILE A 18 3.06 25.39 32.41
C ILE A 18 2.89 26.87 32.69
N VAL A 19 3.86 27.44 33.41
CA VAL A 19 4.05 28.87 33.62
C VAL A 19 4.54 29.47 32.30
N ALA A 20 3.74 30.37 31.73
CA ALA A 20 4.13 31.17 30.57
C ALA A 20 5.09 32.28 31.00
N THR A 21 6.33 32.25 30.50
CA THR A 21 7.25 33.39 30.53
C THR A 21 7.34 34.01 29.14
N LEU A 22 6.80 35.22 29.06
CA LEU A 22 6.93 36.21 27.98
C LEU A 22 8.37 36.75 27.85
N THR A 23 8.61 37.41 26.71
CA THR A 23 9.81 38.15 26.23
C THR A 23 10.77 37.28 25.40
N VAL A 24 11.22 37.66 24.20
CA VAL A 24 11.69 38.98 23.72
C VAL A 24 11.42 39.16 22.21
N LEU A 25 11.07 40.40 21.84
CA LEU A 25 11.05 40.94 20.48
C LEU A 25 12.43 40.87 19.81
N GLY A 26 12.51 40.21 18.65
CA GLY A 26 13.65 40.28 17.74
C GLY A 26 13.19 40.68 16.35
N TRP A 27 13.39 41.96 16.00
CA TRP A 27 13.23 42.49 14.65
C TRP A 27 14.21 41.83 13.69
N PHE A 28 13.71 41.28 12.58
CA PHE A 28 14.50 41.05 11.37
C PHE A 28 13.84 41.77 10.20
N SER A 29 14.52 42.80 9.72
CA SER A 29 14.23 43.50 8.47
C SER A 29 14.59 42.58 7.30
N THR A 30 13.63 42.32 6.42
CA THR A 30 13.85 41.63 5.14
C THR A 30 14.44 42.59 4.12
N PRO A 31 15.42 42.17 3.28
CA PRO A 31 15.83 42.95 2.14
C PRO A 31 14.80 42.84 1.00
N ASN A 32 14.52 43.99 0.38
CA ASN A 32 13.64 44.18 -0.77
C ASN A 32 13.90 43.16 -1.89
N ALA A 33 12.90 42.35 -2.22
CA ALA A 33 12.84 41.62 -3.48
C ALA A 33 12.27 42.53 -4.57
N LEU A 34 13.00 42.64 -5.68
CA LEU A 34 12.60 43.38 -6.88
C LEU A 34 11.36 42.74 -7.54
N PRO A 35 10.50 43.53 -8.20
CA PRO A 35 9.36 43.00 -8.93
C PRO A 35 9.82 42.27 -10.19
N VAL A 36 9.54 40.96 -10.26
CA VAL A 36 9.67 40.16 -11.49
C VAL A 36 8.39 40.36 -12.29
N THR A 37 8.51 40.97 -13.46
CA THR A 37 7.42 41.12 -14.43
C THR A 37 7.11 39.75 -15.03
N GLU A 38 6.07 39.09 -14.53
CA GLU A 38 5.56 37.83 -15.05
C GLU A 38 4.80 38.09 -16.36
N THR A 39 5.44 37.80 -17.50
CA THR A 39 4.77 37.75 -18.80
C THR A 39 3.82 36.55 -18.85
N ALA A 40 2.54 36.83 -19.03
CA ALA A 40 1.49 35.81 -19.13
C ALA A 40 1.80 34.78 -20.24
N PRO A 41 1.63 33.47 -19.98
CA PRO A 41 1.83 32.44 -21.00
C PRO A 41 0.76 32.53 -22.11
N PRO A 42 1.12 32.17 -23.35
CA PRO A 42 0.18 32.19 -24.48
C PRO A 42 -0.97 31.20 -24.26
N LYS A 43 -2.19 31.69 -24.52
CA LYS A 43 -3.44 30.92 -24.47
C LYS A 43 -3.35 29.71 -25.41
N PRO A 44 -3.57 28.48 -24.94
CA PRO A 44 -3.54 27.31 -25.81
C PRO A 44 -4.68 27.38 -26.84
N SER A 45 -4.32 27.20 -28.11
CA SER A 45 -5.26 27.12 -29.22
C SER A 45 -5.88 25.72 -29.24
N VAL A 46 -7.19 25.64 -29.07
CA VAL A 46 -7.94 24.38 -29.06
C VAL A 46 -8.18 23.94 -30.50
N THR A 47 -7.46 22.90 -30.94
CA THR A 47 -7.77 22.19 -32.18
C THR A 47 -8.92 21.23 -31.92
N VAL A 48 -10.06 21.49 -32.58
CA VAL A 48 -11.26 20.64 -32.51
C VAL A 48 -11.01 19.37 -33.36
N PRO A 49 -11.14 18.16 -32.80
CA PRO A 49 -11.03 16.93 -33.58
C PRO A 49 -12.26 16.71 -34.48
N PRO A 50 -12.10 16.09 -35.66
CA PRO A 50 -13.22 15.79 -36.56
C PRO A 50 -14.18 14.75 -35.97
N SER A 51 -15.46 14.95 -36.27
CA SER A 51 -16.59 14.13 -35.83
C SER A 51 -16.50 12.68 -36.34
N PRO A 52 -16.79 11.65 -35.52
CA PRO A 52 -16.74 10.26 -35.95
C PRO A 52 -17.89 9.94 -36.93
N THR A 53 -17.52 9.37 -38.08
CA THR A 53 -18.45 8.80 -39.06
C THR A 53 -19.02 7.48 -38.53
N THR A 54 -20.35 7.39 -38.46
CA THR A 54 -21.10 6.19 -38.10
C THR A 54 -20.95 5.09 -39.14
N ALA A 55 -20.25 4.01 -38.78
CA ALA A 55 -20.22 2.78 -39.56
C ALA A 55 -21.49 1.96 -39.29
N ALA A 56 -22.17 1.52 -40.35
CA ALA A 56 -23.36 0.68 -40.28
C ALA A 56 -23.02 -0.73 -39.77
N TYR A 57 -23.71 -1.17 -38.73
CA TYR A 57 -23.68 -2.54 -38.23
C TYR A 57 -24.52 -3.45 -39.13
N SER A 58 -23.89 -4.46 -39.73
CA SER A 58 -24.58 -5.57 -40.39
C SER A 58 -24.88 -6.67 -39.36
N THR A 59 -26.17 -6.94 -39.17
CA THR A 59 -26.70 -7.97 -38.28
C THR A 59 -26.35 -9.38 -38.80
N PRO A 60 -25.68 -10.26 -38.02
CA PRO A 60 -25.41 -11.62 -38.45
C PRO A 60 -26.68 -12.48 -38.45
N THR A 61 -26.87 -13.26 -39.52
CA THR A 61 -27.96 -14.22 -39.70
C THR A 61 -27.72 -15.49 -38.88
N PRO A 62 -28.70 -16.02 -38.12
CA PRO A 62 -28.52 -17.21 -37.30
C PRO A 62 -28.36 -18.48 -38.16
N THR A 63 -27.31 -19.26 -37.89
CA THR A 63 -27.06 -20.57 -38.49
C THR A 63 -27.82 -21.65 -37.73
N GLY A 64 -28.64 -22.44 -38.44
CA GLY A 64 -29.40 -23.55 -37.87
C GLY A 64 -28.48 -24.67 -37.37
N THR A 65 -28.61 -25.02 -36.10
CA THR A 65 -27.90 -26.15 -35.47
C THR A 65 -28.76 -27.40 -35.61
N TYR A 66 -28.26 -28.42 -36.30
CA TYR A 66 -28.88 -29.74 -36.37
C TYR A 66 -28.41 -30.58 -35.18
N THR A 67 -29.37 -31.10 -34.41
CA THR A 67 -29.14 -32.02 -33.30
C THR A 67 -28.97 -33.44 -33.83
N PRO A 68 -27.81 -34.11 -33.64
CA PRO A 68 -27.67 -35.52 -33.99
C PRO A 68 -28.39 -36.41 -32.96
N THR A 69 -29.11 -37.41 -33.47
CA THR A 69 -29.80 -38.46 -32.71
C THR A 69 -28.79 -39.34 -31.95
N PRO A 70 -28.98 -39.60 -30.64
CA PRO A 70 -28.06 -40.44 -29.88
C PRO A 70 -28.19 -41.91 -30.29
N THR A 71 -27.06 -42.54 -30.62
CA THR A 71 -26.95 -43.98 -30.85
C THR A 71 -26.52 -44.64 -29.55
N PHE A 72 -27.33 -45.57 -29.03
CA PHE A 72 -27.00 -46.39 -27.86
C PHE A 72 -25.97 -47.45 -28.24
N ASN A 73 -24.73 -47.30 -27.75
CA ASN A 73 -23.71 -48.35 -27.79
C ASN A 73 -23.66 -49.07 -26.44
N ASN A 74 -23.68 -50.40 -26.48
CA ASN A 74 -23.55 -51.27 -25.31
C ASN A 74 -22.16 -51.13 -24.68
N LEU A 75 -22.12 -50.76 -23.40
CA LEU A 75 -20.89 -50.48 -22.64
C LEU A 75 -20.30 -51.76 -22.04
N PRO A 76 -18.99 -52.05 -22.21
CA PRO A 76 -18.31 -53.13 -21.51
C PRO A 76 -18.15 -52.85 -20.00
N SER A 77 -18.09 -53.93 -19.22
CA SER A 77 -18.03 -53.93 -17.75
C SER A 77 -16.82 -53.15 -17.19
N PRO A 78 -16.95 -52.42 -16.07
CA PRO A 78 -15.89 -51.57 -15.55
C PRO A 78 -14.72 -52.38 -14.98
N THR A 79 -13.55 -52.23 -15.60
CA THR A 79 -12.27 -52.69 -15.05
C THR A 79 -11.87 -51.78 -13.88
N ASN A 80 -11.55 -52.37 -12.73
CA ASN A 80 -11.00 -51.65 -11.57
C ASN A 80 -9.64 -51.05 -11.91
N THR A 81 -9.65 -49.83 -12.44
CA THR A 81 -8.45 -49.02 -12.64
C THR A 81 -8.07 -48.39 -11.31
N HIS A 82 -6.96 -48.82 -10.72
CA HIS A 82 -6.35 -48.12 -9.59
C HIS A 82 -5.96 -46.70 -10.05
N THR A 83 -6.74 -45.70 -9.66
CA THR A 83 -6.41 -44.30 -9.88
C THR A 83 -5.19 -43.97 -9.03
N PRO A 84 -4.05 -43.55 -9.62
CA PRO A 84 -2.91 -43.10 -8.83
C PRO A 84 -3.35 -41.90 -7.99
N THR A 85 -3.10 -41.97 -6.68
CA THR A 85 -3.33 -40.84 -5.78
C THR A 85 -2.37 -39.72 -6.17
N VAL A 86 -2.89 -38.70 -6.83
CA VAL A 86 -2.11 -37.49 -7.17
C VAL A 86 -1.71 -36.83 -5.87
N THR A 87 -0.41 -36.84 -5.56
CA THR A 87 0.13 -36.07 -4.43
C THR A 87 0.04 -34.60 -4.81
N ALA A 88 -0.76 -33.82 -4.07
CA ALA A 88 -0.87 -32.39 -4.30
C ALA A 88 0.52 -31.75 -4.18
N THR A 89 0.97 -31.10 -5.26
CA THR A 89 2.21 -30.33 -5.24
C THR A 89 1.93 -28.99 -4.58
N LEU A 90 2.68 -28.65 -3.53
CA LEU A 90 2.55 -27.37 -2.84
C LEU A 90 2.82 -26.22 -3.81
N THR A 91 2.05 -25.15 -3.67
CA THR A 91 2.29 -23.88 -4.37
C THR A 91 3.56 -23.20 -3.86
N SER A 92 4.14 -22.29 -4.64
CA SER A 92 5.34 -21.52 -4.25
C SER A 92 5.16 -20.79 -2.90
N THR A 93 3.97 -20.26 -2.65
CA THR A 93 3.65 -19.58 -1.40
C THR A 93 3.52 -20.55 -0.23
N GLU A 94 2.98 -21.75 -0.44
CA GLU A 94 2.94 -22.78 0.61
C GLU A 94 4.34 -23.20 1.04
N ILE A 95 5.28 -23.32 0.10
CA ILE A 95 6.70 -23.57 0.43
C ILE A 95 7.26 -22.43 1.28
N LYS A 96 6.95 -21.17 0.96
CA LYS A 96 7.36 -20.00 1.78
C LYS A 96 6.72 -19.99 3.16
N ILE A 97 5.50 -20.48 3.30
CA ILE A 97 4.85 -20.62 4.61
C ILE A 97 5.55 -21.69 5.44
N GLU A 98 5.87 -22.85 4.86
CA GLU A 98 6.62 -23.92 5.53
C GLU A 98 8.03 -23.48 5.93
N ALA A 99 8.70 -22.71 5.08
CA ALA A 99 10.00 -22.11 5.36
C ALA A 99 9.94 -20.96 6.38
N GLY A 100 8.73 -20.52 6.78
CA GLY A 100 8.54 -19.42 7.70
C GLY A 100 8.87 -18.04 7.13
N GLU A 101 8.90 -17.88 5.81
CA GLU A 101 9.06 -16.59 5.12
C GLU A 101 7.73 -15.81 5.06
N VAL A 102 6.61 -16.52 5.08
CA VAL A 102 5.26 -15.97 5.19
C VAL A 102 4.59 -16.60 6.41
N PHE A 103 4.31 -15.79 7.43
CA PHE A 103 3.70 -16.20 8.67
C PHE A 103 2.29 -15.66 8.79
N ILE A 104 1.33 -16.55 9.03
CA ILE A 104 -0.09 -16.20 9.09
C ILE A 104 -0.40 -15.61 10.46
N VAL A 105 -0.65 -14.30 10.51
CA VAL A 105 -0.85 -13.55 11.76
C VAL A 105 -1.81 -12.38 11.59
N GLY A 106 -2.47 -11.96 12.66
CA GLY A 106 -3.36 -10.81 12.66
C GLY A 106 -4.79 -11.12 12.26
N ALA A 107 -5.48 -10.11 11.72
CA ALA A 107 -6.92 -10.12 11.48
C ALA A 107 -7.34 -10.78 10.16
N LEU A 108 -6.47 -10.75 9.15
CA LEU A 108 -6.76 -11.33 7.84
C LEU A 108 -6.75 -12.86 7.90
N ARG A 109 -7.67 -13.49 7.16
CA ARG A 109 -7.70 -14.95 6.99
C ARG A 109 -6.47 -15.42 6.21
N ARG A 110 -6.16 -16.72 6.30
CA ARG A 110 -4.99 -17.31 5.62
C ARG A 110 -5.01 -17.06 4.11
N ASP A 111 -6.15 -17.27 3.47
CA ASP A 111 -6.35 -17.03 2.03
C ASP A 111 -6.18 -15.55 1.66
N GLU A 112 -6.65 -14.64 2.50
CA GLU A 112 -6.47 -13.19 2.33
C GLU A 112 -5.00 -12.77 2.44
N GLN A 113 -4.24 -13.32 3.39
CA GLN A 113 -2.82 -13.02 3.54
C GLN A 113 -1.99 -13.59 2.39
N ILE A 114 -2.30 -14.82 1.96
CA ILE A 114 -1.67 -15.43 0.76
C ILE A 114 -1.93 -14.55 -0.45
N LYS A 115 -3.19 -14.16 -0.67
CA LYS A 115 -3.57 -13.34 -1.81
C LYS A 115 -2.94 -11.94 -1.76
N LEU A 116 -2.90 -11.31 -0.58
CA LEU A 116 -2.23 -10.02 -0.38
C LEU A 116 -0.74 -10.13 -0.75
N TYR A 117 -0.05 -11.15 -0.26
CA TYR A 117 1.36 -11.38 -0.57
C TYR A 117 1.55 -11.62 -2.07
N GLU A 118 0.88 -12.61 -2.64
CA GLU A 118 1.04 -12.99 -4.06
C GLU A 118 0.72 -11.86 -5.02
N THR A 119 -0.38 -11.13 -4.78
CA THR A 119 -0.75 -10.01 -5.65
C THR A 119 0.20 -8.84 -5.52
N SER A 120 0.77 -8.59 -4.33
CA SER A 120 1.77 -7.54 -4.15
C SER A 120 3.03 -7.77 -4.99
N LEU A 121 3.44 -9.03 -5.20
CA LEU A 121 4.62 -9.35 -6.00
C LEU A 121 4.47 -8.95 -7.48
N GLY A 122 3.24 -8.86 -7.98
CA GLY A 122 2.95 -8.40 -9.34
C GLY A 122 3.30 -6.92 -9.59
N PHE A 123 3.52 -6.15 -8.53
CA PHE A 123 3.90 -4.73 -8.61
C PHE A 123 5.41 -4.50 -8.51
N ILE A 124 6.24 -5.55 -8.45
CA ILE A 124 7.69 -5.39 -8.40
C ILE A 124 8.22 -4.91 -9.76
N GLY A 125 8.89 -3.76 -9.75
CA GLY A 125 9.61 -3.18 -10.87
C GLY A 125 11.03 -2.81 -10.43
N ARG A 126 12.01 -3.67 -10.69
CA ARG A 126 13.39 -3.47 -10.17
C ARG A 126 14.24 -2.50 -10.98
N THR A 127 13.67 -1.87 -11.99
CA THR A 127 14.29 -0.76 -12.73
C THR A 127 13.36 0.45 -12.72
N THR A 128 13.91 1.63 -12.97
CA THR A 128 13.11 2.86 -13.07
C THR A 128 12.12 2.80 -14.22
N GLU A 129 12.47 2.19 -15.35
CA GLU A 129 11.58 2.00 -16.49
C GLU A 129 10.41 1.09 -16.13
N MET A 130 10.67 -0.08 -15.52
CA MET A 130 9.62 -1.00 -15.08
C MET A 130 8.70 -0.36 -14.03
N SER A 131 9.28 0.36 -13.07
CA SER A 131 8.51 1.06 -12.04
C SER A 131 7.64 2.17 -12.61
N THR A 132 8.15 2.88 -13.62
CA THR A 132 7.39 3.90 -14.35
C THR A 132 6.22 3.25 -15.09
N GLN A 133 6.44 2.13 -15.78
CA GLN A 133 5.36 1.41 -16.46
C GLN A 133 4.27 0.94 -15.50
N ILE A 134 4.66 0.41 -14.34
CA ILE A 134 3.71 0.01 -13.28
C ILE A 134 2.95 1.23 -12.76
N GLY A 135 3.65 2.34 -12.50
CA GLY A 135 3.01 3.59 -12.09
C GLY A 135 2.01 4.09 -13.14
N GLU A 136 2.34 4.01 -14.43
CA GLU A 136 1.45 4.45 -15.52
C GLU A 136 0.26 3.53 -15.70
N GLN A 137 0.40 2.23 -15.41
CA GLN A 137 -0.73 1.30 -15.35
C GLN A 137 -1.71 1.66 -14.23
N ILE A 138 -1.21 2.16 -13.10
CA ILE A 138 -2.03 2.52 -11.94
C ILE A 138 -2.67 3.90 -12.12
N ASN A 139 -1.89 4.91 -12.54
CA ASN A 139 -2.29 6.32 -12.54
C ASN A 139 -2.64 6.88 -13.93
N GLY A 140 -2.36 6.13 -14.99
CA GLY A 140 -2.40 6.62 -16.37
C GLY A 140 -1.06 7.16 -16.86
N ILE A 141 -0.93 7.22 -18.19
CA ILE A 141 0.28 7.67 -18.90
C ILE A 141 0.65 9.10 -18.47
N GLY A 142 1.92 9.33 -18.16
CA GLY A 142 2.43 10.63 -17.69
C GLY A 142 2.23 10.93 -16.21
N TYR A 143 1.47 10.10 -15.48
CA TYR A 143 1.23 10.22 -14.03
C TYR A 143 1.84 9.07 -13.22
N GLY A 144 2.64 8.23 -13.88
CA GLY A 144 3.23 7.01 -13.31
C GLY A 144 4.62 7.15 -12.71
N SER A 145 5.07 8.38 -12.39
CA SER A 145 6.42 8.57 -11.86
C SER A 145 6.61 7.77 -10.56
N PRO A 146 7.61 6.87 -10.47
CA PRO A 146 7.81 6.06 -9.27
C PRO A 146 8.23 6.87 -8.04
N THR A 147 8.46 8.18 -8.18
CA THR A 147 8.75 9.11 -7.09
C THR A 147 7.55 9.41 -6.19
N ASN A 148 6.32 9.29 -6.71
CA ASN A 148 5.11 9.77 -6.03
C ASN A 148 3.91 8.82 -6.13
N ILE A 149 4.14 7.54 -6.46
CA ILE A 149 3.08 6.53 -6.62
C ILE A 149 2.76 5.74 -5.34
N CYS A 150 3.37 6.07 -4.19
CA CYS A 150 3.25 5.29 -2.95
C CYS A 150 1.81 5.07 -2.48
N GLY A 151 0.98 6.11 -2.55
CA GLY A 151 -0.46 6.05 -2.24
C GLY A 151 -1.21 5.16 -3.22
N PRO A 152 -1.24 5.50 -4.52
CA PRO A 152 -1.89 4.67 -5.54
C PRO A 152 -1.43 3.21 -5.54
N LEU A 153 -0.13 2.94 -5.42
CA LEU A 153 0.43 1.59 -5.32
C LEU A 153 -0.16 0.80 -4.15
N SER A 154 -0.19 1.42 -2.97
CA SER A 154 -0.73 0.77 -1.77
C SER A 154 -2.20 0.41 -1.92
N ILE A 155 -2.99 1.30 -2.52
CA ILE A 155 -4.41 1.06 -2.78
C ILE A 155 -4.60 -0.01 -3.85
N SER A 156 -3.80 0.00 -4.93
CA SER A 156 -3.83 -1.04 -5.95
C SER A 156 -3.52 -2.42 -5.38
N ILE A 157 -2.51 -2.53 -4.50
CA ILE A 157 -2.19 -3.80 -3.82
C ILE A 157 -3.39 -4.29 -2.99
N LEU A 158 -3.98 -3.42 -2.17
CA LEU A 158 -5.15 -3.77 -1.36
C LEU A 158 -6.37 -4.14 -2.21
N GLN A 159 -6.60 -3.47 -3.33
CA GLN A 159 -7.65 -3.80 -4.29
C GLN A 159 -7.41 -5.15 -4.98
N SER A 160 -6.19 -5.41 -5.45
CA SER A 160 -5.82 -6.70 -6.06
C SER A 160 -5.97 -7.87 -5.08
N ALA A 161 -5.68 -7.63 -3.79
CA ALA A 161 -5.92 -8.59 -2.72
C ALA A 161 -7.41 -8.82 -2.43
N GLY A 162 -8.29 -7.92 -2.87
CA GLY A 162 -9.73 -7.93 -2.55
C GLY A 162 -10.05 -7.41 -1.14
N LEU A 163 -9.12 -6.69 -0.52
CA LEU A 163 -9.30 -6.08 0.81
C LEU A 163 -9.99 -4.71 0.73
N LEU A 164 -9.93 -4.07 -0.44
CA LEU A 164 -10.66 -2.86 -0.75
C LEU A 164 -11.53 -3.05 -2.01
N PRO A 165 -12.66 -2.34 -2.14
CA PRO A 165 -13.49 -2.42 -3.34
C PRO A 165 -12.73 -1.84 -4.54
N THR A 166 -12.92 -2.46 -5.71
CA THR A 166 -12.44 -1.92 -7.00
C THR A 166 -13.42 -0.91 -7.59
N GLU A 167 -14.72 -1.08 -7.33
CA GLU A 167 -15.75 -0.17 -7.80
C GLU A 167 -15.81 1.10 -6.94
N GLY A 168 -15.77 2.27 -7.57
CA GLY A 168 -15.91 3.57 -6.88
C GLY A 168 -14.70 4.00 -6.03
N LEU A 169 -13.58 3.29 -6.13
CA LEU A 169 -12.31 3.64 -5.48
C LEU A 169 -11.21 3.71 -6.54
N ILE A 170 -10.70 4.91 -6.80
CA ILE A 170 -9.68 5.14 -7.81
C ILE A 170 -8.33 5.28 -7.09
N PRO A 171 -7.32 4.43 -7.36
CA PRO A 171 -6.01 4.54 -6.73
C PRO A 171 -5.37 5.93 -6.86
N PHE A 172 -5.56 6.59 -8.00
CA PHE A 172 -5.06 7.95 -8.25
C PHE A 172 -5.59 9.00 -7.24
N ASP A 173 -6.73 8.77 -6.59
CA ASP A 173 -7.23 9.68 -5.54
C ASP A 173 -6.31 9.75 -4.31
N PHE A 174 -5.38 8.79 -4.17
CA PHE A 174 -4.36 8.74 -3.13
C PHE A 174 -3.03 9.36 -3.55
N TRP A 175 -2.95 9.90 -4.76
CA TRP A 175 -1.77 10.61 -5.23
C TRP A 175 -1.60 11.93 -4.46
N LEU A 176 -0.45 12.10 -3.82
CA LEU A 176 -0.13 13.26 -2.96
C LEU A 176 -1.14 13.49 -1.82
N LEU A 177 -1.78 12.43 -1.34
CA LEU A 177 -2.74 12.48 -0.25
C LEU A 177 -2.14 13.13 1.01
N ASN A 178 -2.91 14.00 1.65
CA ASN A 178 -2.55 14.65 2.91
C ASN A 178 -3.70 14.55 3.94
N PRO A 179 -3.58 13.71 4.99
CA PRO A 179 -4.63 13.49 5.99
C PRO A 179 -5.03 14.73 6.80
N LEU A 180 -4.26 15.82 6.72
CA LEU A 180 -4.59 17.11 7.34
C LEU A 180 -5.60 17.92 6.53
N MET A 181 -5.76 17.60 5.24
CA MET A 181 -6.73 18.24 4.36
C MET A 181 -8.11 17.60 4.55
N THR A 182 -9.15 18.41 4.73
CA THR A 182 -10.52 17.93 4.96
C THR A 182 -11.00 16.94 3.91
N LYS A 183 -10.70 17.20 2.62
CA LYS A 183 -11.09 16.34 1.50
C LYS A 183 -10.45 14.95 1.63
N ASP A 184 -9.15 14.90 1.89
CA ASP A 184 -8.37 13.67 1.94
C ASP A 184 -8.67 12.87 3.21
N ARG A 185 -8.93 13.55 4.33
CA ARG A 185 -9.46 12.92 5.53
C ARG A 185 -10.82 12.26 5.27
N ALA A 186 -11.71 12.92 4.53
CA ALA A 186 -13.00 12.33 4.17
C ALA A 186 -12.83 11.11 3.25
N LEU A 187 -11.85 11.13 2.33
CA LEU A 187 -11.49 9.98 1.51
C LEU A 187 -11.00 8.81 2.38
N LEU A 188 -10.05 9.04 3.29
CA LEU A 188 -9.54 8.01 4.21
C LEU A 188 -10.65 7.41 5.08
N ASN A 189 -11.53 8.23 5.64
CA ASN A 189 -12.63 7.75 6.49
C ASN A 189 -13.65 6.91 5.70
N ARG A 190 -13.83 7.20 4.41
CA ARG A 190 -14.70 6.42 3.52
C ARG A 190 -14.07 5.07 3.16
N VAL A 191 -12.76 5.05 2.90
CA VAL A 191 -12.04 3.85 2.43
C VAL A 191 -11.69 2.92 3.59
N PHE A 192 -11.34 3.48 4.74
CA PHE A 192 -10.98 2.76 5.96
C PHE A 192 -11.95 3.09 7.10
N PRO A 193 -13.24 2.71 6.98
CA PRO A 193 -14.24 3.08 7.97
C PRO A 193 -14.02 2.33 9.30
N PRO A 194 -14.37 2.94 10.45
CA PRO A 194 -14.01 2.45 11.78
C PRO A 194 -14.68 1.11 12.18
N ASP A 195 -15.76 0.72 11.50
CA ASP A 195 -16.42 -0.58 11.64
C ASP A 195 -15.62 -1.73 11.01
N LYS A 196 -14.77 -1.42 10.01
CA LYS A 196 -13.92 -2.40 9.32
C LYS A 196 -12.44 -2.26 9.67
N PHE A 197 -12.01 -1.09 10.15
CA PHE A 197 -10.61 -0.81 10.45
C PHE A 197 -10.43 -0.24 11.84
N ILE A 198 -9.31 -0.57 12.46
CA ILE A 198 -8.78 0.10 13.64
C ILE A 198 -7.86 1.21 13.15
N HIS A 199 -8.14 2.44 13.54
CA HIS A 199 -7.27 3.58 13.28
C HIS A 199 -6.41 3.88 14.50
N ALA A 200 -5.12 4.10 14.28
CA ALA A 200 -4.17 4.55 15.30
C ALA A 200 -3.35 5.73 14.76
N ASP A 201 -3.17 6.75 15.58
CA ASP A 201 -2.35 7.92 15.27
C ASP A 201 -1.10 7.91 16.17
N ILE A 202 0.05 7.58 15.59
CA ILE A 202 1.33 7.49 16.30
C ILE A 202 2.17 8.70 15.90
N THR A 203 2.36 9.63 16.85
CA THR A 203 3.07 10.90 16.60
C THR A 203 4.56 10.85 16.94
N ILE A 204 5.01 9.77 17.57
CA ILE A 204 6.42 9.52 17.91
C ILE A 204 7.17 9.13 16.64
N SER A 205 8.40 9.60 16.47
CA SER A 205 9.24 9.20 15.33
C SER A 205 9.36 7.69 15.26
N ILE A 206 9.33 7.12 14.04
CA ILE A 206 9.47 5.67 13.84
C ILE A 206 10.76 5.13 14.46
N LYS A 207 11.84 5.93 14.47
CA LYS A 207 13.12 5.55 15.07
C LYS A 207 13.07 5.41 16.60
N GLU A 208 12.14 6.12 17.24
CA GLU A 208 11.98 6.17 18.70
C GLU A 208 10.89 5.22 19.19
N LEU A 209 10.10 4.65 18.27
CA LEU A 209 9.04 3.73 18.60
C LEU A 209 9.61 2.40 19.09
N ASP A 210 9.07 1.89 20.19
CA ASP A 210 9.33 0.52 20.63
C ASP A 210 8.57 -0.48 19.76
N LEU A 211 9.20 -0.88 18.65
CA LEU A 211 8.66 -1.82 17.68
C LEU A 211 8.45 -3.24 18.23
N SER A 212 9.01 -3.55 19.42
CA SER A 212 8.72 -4.83 20.10
C SER A 212 7.32 -4.82 20.74
N SER A 213 6.84 -3.65 21.16
CA SER A 213 5.51 -3.44 21.73
C SER A 213 4.44 -3.15 20.66
N PHE A 214 4.86 -2.74 19.47
CA PHE A 214 3.98 -2.36 18.37
C PHE A 214 4.29 -3.17 17.10
N SER A 215 3.71 -4.36 16.99
CA SER A 215 3.88 -5.20 15.80
C SER A 215 3.01 -4.72 14.65
N LEU A 216 3.61 -4.49 13.48
CA LEU A 216 2.91 -4.35 12.22
C LEU A 216 2.43 -5.73 11.72
N LEU A 217 1.23 -5.76 11.13
CA LEU A 217 0.55 -6.97 10.70
C LEU A 217 0.17 -6.88 9.20
N PRO A 218 0.04 -8.02 8.50
CA PRO A 218 -0.40 -8.03 7.11
C PRO A 218 -1.74 -7.30 6.93
N GLY A 219 -1.79 -6.42 5.94
CA GLY A 219 -2.93 -5.57 5.63
C GLY A 219 -2.96 -4.23 6.34
N ASP A 220 -2.04 -3.95 7.27
CA ASP A 220 -1.90 -2.60 7.84
C ASP A 220 -1.54 -1.62 6.73
N PHE A 221 -2.39 -0.61 6.54
CA PHE A 221 -2.10 0.55 5.69
C PHE A 221 -1.51 1.65 6.56
N LEU A 222 -0.36 2.21 6.15
CA LEU A 222 0.36 3.25 6.85
C LEU A 222 0.41 4.53 6.02
N TYR A 223 0.16 5.66 6.69
CA TYR A 223 0.55 6.98 6.22
C TYR A 223 1.69 7.50 7.10
N ILE A 224 2.91 7.49 6.58
CA ILE A 224 4.12 7.90 7.28
C ILE A 224 4.36 9.39 7.07
N ARG A 225 4.44 10.13 8.17
CA ARG A 225 4.67 11.58 8.17
C ARG A 225 6.16 11.87 8.15
N HIS A 226 6.56 12.75 7.25
CA HIS A 226 7.94 13.21 7.16
C HIS A 226 8.41 13.81 8.49
N GLY A 227 7.63 14.73 9.08
CA GLY A 227 7.97 15.43 10.31
C GLY A 227 9.14 16.41 10.18
N SER A 228 9.52 17.05 11.29
CA SER A 228 10.60 18.03 11.29
C SER A 228 11.94 17.39 10.92
N GLY A 229 12.51 17.76 9.76
CA GLY A 229 13.74 17.17 9.23
C GLY A 229 13.53 16.09 8.18
N GLY A 230 12.28 15.71 7.89
CA GLY A 230 11.91 14.92 6.72
C GLY A 230 11.61 15.80 5.50
N ASN A 231 11.52 15.19 4.32
CA ASN A 231 11.22 15.89 3.06
C ASN A 231 10.15 15.21 2.19
N PHE A 232 9.61 14.05 2.58
CA PHE A 232 8.49 13.42 1.89
C PHE A 232 7.61 12.58 2.81
N ASP A 233 6.29 12.63 2.63
CA ASP A 233 5.37 11.66 3.25
C ASP A 233 5.32 10.38 2.42
N HIS A 234 5.04 9.25 3.06
CA HIS A 234 5.02 7.96 2.37
C HIS A 234 3.81 7.11 2.76
N MET A 235 3.25 6.39 1.80
CA MET A 235 2.16 5.45 2.02
C MET A 235 2.60 4.03 1.68
N MET A 236 2.22 3.06 2.50
CA MET A 236 2.52 1.65 2.24
C MET A 236 1.51 0.72 2.87
N VAL A 237 1.49 -0.53 2.41
CA VAL A 237 0.77 -1.63 3.04
C VAL A 237 1.76 -2.72 3.46
N VAL A 238 1.58 -3.29 4.65
CA VAL A 238 2.33 -4.47 5.08
C VAL A 238 1.80 -5.68 4.32
N THR A 239 2.62 -6.29 3.48
CA THR A 239 2.19 -7.37 2.57
C THR A 239 2.36 -8.76 3.19
N ARG A 240 3.38 -8.93 4.04
CA ARG A 240 3.59 -10.14 4.83
C ARG A 240 4.40 -9.86 6.09
N VAL A 241 4.37 -10.81 7.00
CA VAL A 241 5.27 -10.92 8.15
C VAL A 241 5.93 -12.29 8.08
N ASP A 242 7.20 -12.42 8.45
CA ASP A 242 7.85 -13.73 8.53
C ASP A 242 7.78 -14.35 9.93
N SER A 243 8.26 -15.58 10.09
CA SER A 243 8.21 -16.34 11.35
C SER A 243 8.97 -15.71 12.51
N LYS A 244 9.84 -14.72 12.24
CA LYS A 244 10.54 -13.92 13.26
C LYS A 244 9.79 -12.64 13.63
N GLY A 245 8.60 -12.44 13.08
CA GLY A 245 7.80 -11.23 13.32
C GLY A 245 8.27 -10.02 12.52
N ARG A 246 9.09 -10.22 11.47
CA ARG A 246 9.62 -9.12 10.66
C ARG A 246 8.63 -8.75 9.56
N PRO A 247 8.15 -7.49 9.49
CA PRO A 247 7.19 -7.08 8.49
C PRO A 247 7.86 -6.62 7.20
N TYR A 248 7.21 -6.92 6.08
CA TYR A 248 7.65 -6.55 4.74
C TYR A 248 6.54 -5.79 4.01
N SER A 249 6.95 -4.98 3.03
CA SER A 249 6.06 -4.27 2.13
C SER A 249 6.62 -4.29 0.72
N VAL A 250 5.75 -4.33 -0.29
CA VAL A 250 6.11 -3.95 -1.66
C VAL A 250 5.83 -2.45 -1.80
N THR A 251 6.88 -1.67 -2.00
CA THR A 251 6.77 -0.21 -2.01
C THR A 251 7.78 0.44 -2.94
N ASN A 252 7.55 1.69 -3.31
CA ASN A 252 8.50 2.47 -4.10
C ASN A 252 9.53 3.15 -3.20
N PHE A 253 10.79 3.14 -3.62
CA PHE A 253 11.87 3.84 -2.93
C PHE A 253 13.02 4.13 -3.89
N ASN A 254 13.84 5.11 -3.56
CA ASN A 254 15.08 5.38 -4.28
C ASN A 254 16.17 4.40 -3.81
N ASN A 255 16.86 3.74 -4.73
CA ASN A 255 17.94 2.79 -4.43
C ASN A 255 19.35 3.35 -4.75
N GLY A 256 19.46 4.66 -4.97
CA GLY A 256 20.69 5.35 -5.39
C GLY A 256 20.91 5.40 -6.90
N GLN A 257 20.25 4.53 -7.68
CA GLN A 257 20.27 4.54 -9.15
C GLN A 257 18.98 5.10 -9.75
N GLY A 258 17.92 5.22 -8.95
CA GLY A 258 16.62 5.72 -9.35
C GLY A 258 15.54 5.18 -8.42
N TYR A 259 14.29 5.55 -8.70
CA TYR A 259 13.15 5.01 -7.97
C TYR A 259 12.74 3.67 -8.56
N ILE A 260 12.61 2.68 -7.70
CA ILE A 260 12.17 1.32 -8.03
C ILE A 260 10.97 0.92 -7.16
N ILE A 261 10.29 -0.16 -7.52
CA ILE A 261 9.30 -0.85 -6.65
C ILE A 261 9.83 -2.24 -6.35
N ASP A 262 10.08 -2.55 -5.08
CA ASP A 262 10.52 -3.88 -4.66
C ASP A 262 9.94 -4.24 -3.29
N GLU A 263 10.09 -5.50 -2.91
CA GLU A 263 9.80 -5.95 -1.55
C GLU A 263 10.94 -5.54 -0.62
N VAL A 264 10.59 -4.89 0.50
CA VAL A 264 11.54 -4.42 1.50
C VAL A 264 11.13 -4.86 2.90
N LEU A 265 12.13 -5.23 3.69
CA LEU A 265 12.01 -5.37 5.14
C LEU A 265 11.76 -3.99 5.74
N LEU A 266 10.73 -3.85 6.59
CA LEU A 266 10.43 -2.58 7.24
C LEU A 266 11.35 -2.35 8.45
N TYR A 267 11.44 -3.34 9.34
CA TYR A 267 12.32 -3.36 10.50
C TYR A 267 12.59 -4.80 10.97
N ASP A 268 13.65 -4.99 11.76
CA ASP A 268 13.94 -6.23 12.47
C ASP A 268 14.09 -5.92 13.97
N ILE A 269 13.38 -6.63 14.85
CA ILE A 269 13.46 -6.40 16.30
C ILE A 269 14.78 -6.91 16.89
N ASP A 270 15.40 -7.90 16.23
CA ASP A 270 16.68 -8.47 16.64
C ASP A 270 17.87 -7.68 16.05
N ASP A 271 17.62 -6.84 15.04
CA ASP A 271 18.61 -5.98 14.40
C ASP A 271 18.05 -4.58 14.11
N SER A 272 18.26 -3.65 15.05
CA SER A 272 17.85 -2.24 14.91
C SER A 272 18.53 -1.46 13.77
N ALA A 273 19.53 -2.05 13.10
CA ALA A 273 20.16 -1.49 11.91
C ALA A 273 19.50 -1.96 10.60
N ALA A 274 18.67 -3.00 10.65
CA ALA A 274 18.00 -3.56 9.48
C ALA A 274 16.66 -2.87 9.16
N GLY A 275 16.28 -2.96 7.89
CA GLY A 275 14.99 -2.47 7.39
C GLY A 275 14.99 -1.02 6.88
N ILE A 276 13.99 -0.69 6.07
CA ILE A 276 13.91 0.60 5.39
C ILE A 276 13.55 1.75 6.33
N PHE A 277 12.83 1.50 7.42
CA PHE A 277 12.50 2.52 8.40
C PHE A 277 13.75 3.11 9.07
N ARG A 278 14.76 2.28 9.29
CA ARG A 278 16.06 2.74 9.79
C ARG A 278 16.74 3.70 8.80
N LYS A 279 16.74 3.35 7.51
CA LYS A 279 17.35 4.17 6.45
C LYS A 279 16.69 5.53 6.33
N TRP A 280 15.36 5.56 6.28
CA TRP A 280 14.59 6.80 6.12
C TRP A 280 14.67 7.75 7.32
N THR A 281 14.92 7.22 8.52
CA THR A 281 15.04 8.00 9.76
C THR A 281 16.50 8.27 10.17
N SER A 282 17.46 7.99 9.28
CA SER A 282 18.89 8.23 9.50
C SER A 282 19.36 9.38 8.62
N ARG A 283 19.70 10.54 9.21
CA ARG A 283 20.20 11.72 8.44
C ARG A 283 21.37 11.40 7.50
N ARG A 284 22.20 10.41 7.83
CA ARG A 284 23.36 10.00 7.02
C ARG A 284 22.94 9.20 5.78
N GLU A 285 21.87 8.42 5.90
CA GLU A 285 21.38 7.51 4.85
C GLU A 285 20.23 8.12 4.06
N ALA A 286 19.57 9.12 4.63
CA ALA A 286 18.43 9.82 4.05
C ALA A 286 18.79 10.82 2.93
N ALA A 287 20.01 10.77 2.40
CA ALA A 287 20.40 11.54 1.21
C ALA A 287 19.48 11.21 0.02
N GLU A 288 18.89 10.01 0.00
CA GLU A 288 17.96 9.51 -1.01
C GLU A 288 16.48 9.81 -0.68
N GLY A 289 16.22 10.43 0.47
CA GLY A 289 14.88 10.74 1.00
C GLY A 289 14.81 10.49 2.51
N ALA A 290 14.18 11.42 3.24
CA ALA A 290 14.03 11.40 4.69
C ALA A 290 12.53 11.44 5.10
N THR A 291 12.05 10.45 5.84
CA THR A 291 10.65 10.39 6.32
C THR A 291 10.53 9.67 7.66
N GLY A 292 9.36 9.74 8.30
CA GLY A 292 9.05 9.02 9.55
C GLY A 292 9.46 9.76 10.83
N TYR A 293 9.92 11.02 10.75
CA TYR A 293 10.20 11.82 11.95
C TYR A 293 8.92 12.29 12.64
N GLY A 294 7.78 12.34 11.92
CA GLY A 294 6.47 12.71 12.47
C GLY A 294 5.60 11.51 12.86
N GLY A 295 6.19 10.31 12.92
CA GLY A 295 5.46 9.07 13.13
C GLY A 295 4.58 8.69 11.94
N PHE A 296 3.43 8.06 12.20
CA PHE A 296 2.51 7.59 11.17
C PHE A 296 1.07 7.46 11.68
N GLU A 297 0.14 7.47 10.74
CA GLU A 297 -1.21 6.95 10.96
C GLU A 297 -1.31 5.52 10.41
N LEU A 298 -2.07 4.66 11.08
CA LEU A 298 -2.26 3.26 10.72
C LEU A 298 -3.74 2.92 10.65
N TRP A 299 -4.13 2.19 9.61
CA TRP A 299 -5.43 1.57 9.45
C TRP A 299 -5.25 0.06 9.34
N ARG A 300 -5.68 -0.65 10.37
CA ARG A 300 -5.57 -2.10 10.49
C ARG A 300 -6.91 -2.76 10.24
N PRO A 301 -7.02 -3.75 9.32
CA PRO A 301 -8.24 -4.53 9.16
C PRO A 301 -8.70 -5.12 10.49
N ARG A 302 -10.01 -5.03 10.77
CA ARG A 302 -10.66 -5.84 11.80
C ARG A 302 -10.89 -7.23 11.23
N GLY A 303 -10.64 -8.27 12.03
CA GLY A 303 -11.00 -9.62 11.61
C GLY A 303 -12.51 -9.71 11.43
N GLN A 304 -12.96 -10.51 10.47
CA GLN A 304 -14.39 -10.82 10.39
C GLN A 304 -14.76 -11.60 11.67
N GLN A 305 -15.72 -11.05 12.43
CA GLN A 305 -16.33 -11.77 13.56
C GLN A 305 -17.22 -12.90 13.07
#